data_AF-A0AAU3UQG8-F1
#
_entry.id   AF-A0AAU3UQG8-F1
#
_cell.length_a   1.000
_cell.length_b   1.000
_cell.length_c   1.000
_cell.angle_alpha   90.00
_cell.angle_beta   90.00
_cell.angle_gamma   90.00
#
_symmetry.space_group_name_H-M   'P 1'
#
loop_
_entity.id
_entity.type
_entity.pdbx_description
1 polymer ?
#
loop_
_entity_poly.entity_id
_entity_poly.type
_entity_poly.pdbx_seq_one_letter_code
_entity_poly.pdbx_strand_id
1 'polypeptide(L)'
;MAAAAVCGGVLGVVASLFGVGAAQADAAPGPTVVDGTAYFALGDWNCSIGADGAVGCDLAAPASTMNVLIAGVQVPIPNVPAILINSVSAPALPQWGSNGSHTLPGGNPGLPRVDAANIHDPQYSLTYAGATCQITFKGAAVCTSMGHGFSQWGPVPFGY
;
A
#
# COMPACT_ATOMS: atom_id res chain seq x y z
N MET A 1 -1.27 65.07 -41.99
CA MET A 1 -0.85 64.33 -43.19
C MET A 1 0.66 64.15 -43.09
N ALA A 2 1.08 62.97 -42.61
CA ALA A 2 1.86 61.97 -43.35
C ALA A 2 3.36 62.31 -43.35
N ALA A 3 4.15 61.83 -42.37
CA ALA A 3 4.64 60.47 -42.11
C ALA A 3 6.00 60.22 -42.80
N ALA A 4 7.03 60.14 -41.95
CA ALA A 4 8.43 59.95 -42.32
C ALA A 4 8.78 58.47 -42.53
N ALA A 5 9.90 58.30 -43.22
CA ALA A 5 10.46 57.08 -43.80
C ALA A 5 10.78 55.95 -42.81
N VAL A 6 10.67 54.74 -43.36
CA VAL A 6 11.10 53.44 -42.85
C VAL A 6 12.62 53.32 -42.83
N CYS A 7 13.19 52.72 -41.77
CA CYS A 7 14.50 52.07 -41.81
C CYS A 7 14.63 50.99 -40.73
N GLY A 8 15.11 49.80 -41.12
CA GLY A 8 15.88 48.90 -40.26
C GLY A 8 15.11 47.77 -39.57
N GLY A 9 15.22 46.55 -40.10
CA GLY A 9 14.62 45.34 -39.54
C GLY A 9 15.47 44.64 -38.48
N VAL A 10 14.91 43.58 -37.88
CA VAL A 10 15.63 42.50 -37.20
C VAL A 10 14.81 41.21 -37.33
N LEU A 11 15.48 40.14 -37.75
CA LEU A 11 15.02 38.74 -37.72
C LEU A 11 14.62 38.33 -36.29
N GLY A 12 13.32 38.14 -36.05
CA GLY A 12 12.83 37.58 -34.79
C GLY A 12 12.81 36.05 -34.83
N VAL A 13 13.85 35.42 -34.28
CA VAL A 13 13.81 34.00 -33.92
C VAL A 13 12.85 33.85 -32.75
N VAL A 14 11.68 33.25 -32.99
CA VAL A 14 10.76 32.83 -31.93
C VAL A 14 11.36 31.59 -31.28
N ALA A 15 12.20 31.78 -30.26
CA ALA A 15 12.62 30.72 -29.37
C ALA A 15 11.44 30.38 -28.44
N SER A 16 10.61 29.44 -28.87
CA SER A 16 9.62 28.77 -28.03
C SER A 16 10.37 27.99 -26.96
N LEU A 17 10.71 28.65 -25.85
CA LEU A 17 11.13 28.01 -24.62
C LEU A 17 9.90 27.26 -24.08
N PHE A 18 9.72 26.03 -24.57
CA PHE A 18 8.87 25.06 -23.89
C PHE A 18 9.46 24.87 -22.50
N GLY A 19 8.76 25.41 -21.51
CA GLY A 19 9.04 25.18 -20.11
C GLY A 19 9.13 23.68 -19.89
N VAL A 20 10.31 23.23 -19.51
CA VAL A 20 10.52 21.89 -18.96
C VAL A 20 9.81 21.92 -17.61
N GLY A 21 8.52 21.61 -17.61
CA GLY A 21 7.79 21.29 -16.40
C GLY A 21 8.48 20.07 -15.83
N ALA A 22 9.24 20.25 -14.76
CA ALA A 22 9.68 19.15 -13.95
C ALA A 22 8.40 18.43 -13.49
N ALA A 23 8.14 17.25 -14.06
CA ALA A 23 7.13 16.36 -13.52
C ALA A 23 7.63 15.96 -12.13
N GLN A 24 7.19 16.71 -11.12
CA GLN A 24 7.29 16.28 -9.73
C GLN A 24 6.39 15.04 -9.65
N ALA A 25 7.01 13.87 -9.61
CA ALA A 25 6.32 12.68 -9.16
C ALA A 25 5.91 12.96 -7.71
N ASP A 26 4.63 13.29 -7.50
CA ASP A 26 4.05 13.38 -6.17
C ASP A 26 4.40 12.08 -5.44
N ALA A 27 5.15 12.21 -4.34
CA ALA A 27 5.46 11.07 -3.49
C ALA A 27 4.13 10.41 -3.11
N ALA A 28 4.08 9.07 -3.17
CA ALA A 28 2.86 8.35 -2.87
C ALA A 28 2.31 8.83 -1.51
N PRO A 29 1.04 9.28 -1.45
CA PRO A 29 0.47 9.78 -0.22
C PRO A 29 0.51 8.66 0.82
N GLY A 30 1.03 8.95 2.01
CA GLY A 30 1.06 7.98 3.11
C GLY A 30 -0.33 7.42 3.48
N PRO A 31 -0.43 6.60 4.55
CA PRO A 31 -1.72 6.04 4.95
C PRO A 31 -2.76 7.15 5.19
N THR A 32 -3.99 6.93 4.75
CA THR A 32 -5.11 7.83 5.06
C THR A 32 -5.78 7.36 6.34
N VAL A 33 -5.91 8.23 7.34
CA VAL A 33 -6.57 7.90 8.60
C VAL A 33 -8.00 8.44 8.59
N VAL A 34 -8.98 7.54 8.74
CA VAL A 34 -10.41 7.87 8.87
C VAL A 34 -10.91 7.27 10.17
N ASP A 35 -11.45 8.10 11.06
CA ASP A 35 -12.02 7.68 12.35
C ASP A 35 -11.10 6.75 13.18
N GLY A 36 -9.79 7.04 13.16
CA GLY A 36 -8.78 6.25 13.89
C GLY A 36 -8.38 4.94 13.21
N THR A 37 -8.80 4.71 11.97
CA THR A 37 -8.37 3.57 11.15
C THR A 37 -7.44 4.06 10.05
N ALA A 38 -6.21 3.52 9.99
CA ALA A 38 -5.24 3.83 8.95
C ALA A 38 -5.44 2.90 7.73
N TYR A 39 -5.79 3.47 6.58
CA TYR A 39 -5.98 2.77 5.30
C TYR A 39 -4.80 3.00 4.37
N PHE A 40 -4.32 1.94 3.73
CA PHE A 40 -3.16 1.95 2.85
C PHE A 40 -3.19 0.75 1.90
N ALA A 41 -2.48 0.85 0.77
CA ALA A 41 -2.26 -0.27 -0.12
C ALA A 41 -0.91 -0.94 0.21
N LEU A 42 -0.93 -2.28 0.29
CA LEU A 42 0.23 -3.12 0.54
C LEU A 42 0.46 -4.03 -0.67
N GLY A 43 1.23 -3.54 -1.64
CA GLY A 43 1.24 -4.15 -2.97
C GLY A 43 -0.12 -3.99 -3.64
N ASP A 44 -0.72 -5.10 -4.08
CA ASP A 44 -2.05 -5.09 -4.71
C ASP A 44 -3.20 -5.18 -3.70
N TRP A 45 -2.92 -5.22 -2.40
CA TRP A 45 -3.94 -5.42 -1.35
C TRP A 45 -4.34 -4.09 -0.75
N ASN A 46 -5.63 -3.96 -0.43
CA ASN A 46 -6.14 -2.82 0.33
C ASN A 46 -6.22 -3.21 1.80
N CYS A 47 -5.43 -2.55 2.64
CA CYS A 47 -5.31 -2.86 4.05
C CYS A 47 -5.77 -1.71 4.95
N SER A 48 -6.21 -2.07 6.15
CA SER A 48 -6.52 -1.15 7.22
C SER A 48 -5.95 -1.61 8.56
N ILE A 49 -5.53 -0.67 9.40
CA ILE A 49 -5.20 -0.92 10.81
C ILE A 49 -6.13 -0.05 11.67
N GLY A 50 -6.98 -0.70 12.47
CA GLY A 50 -7.86 -0.02 13.43
C GLY A 50 -7.09 0.58 14.62
N ALA A 51 -7.73 1.48 15.35
CA ALA A 51 -7.13 2.10 16.56
C ALA A 51 -6.82 1.09 17.68
N ASP A 52 -7.45 -0.10 17.64
CA ASP A 52 -7.22 -1.23 18.52
C ASP A 52 -6.05 -2.14 18.06
N GLY A 53 -5.41 -1.80 16.94
CA GLY A 53 -4.35 -2.58 16.33
C GLY A 53 -4.85 -3.76 15.49
N ALA A 54 -6.16 -3.92 15.30
CA ALA A 54 -6.68 -4.95 14.40
C ALA A 54 -6.26 -4.64 12.95
N VAL A 55 -5.72 -5.63 12.26
CA VAL A 55 -5.23 -5.50 10.88
C VAL A 55 -6.12 -6.30 9.97
N GLY A 56 -6.60 -5.70 8.89
CA GLY A 56 -7.27 -6.45 7.83
C GLY A 56 -6.79 -6.04 6.45
N CYS A 57 -6.78 -6.98 5.51
CA CYS A 57 -6.42 -6.72 4.11
C CYS A 57 -7.38 -7.44 3.17
N ASP A 58 -8.01 -6.68 2.28
CA ASP A 58 -8.74 -7.17 1.13
C ASP A 58 -7.78 -7.55 0.01
N LEU A 59 -7.89 -8.78 -0.48
CA LEU A 59 -7.10 -9.25 -1.62
C LEU A 59 -7.78 -8.79 -2.92
N ALA A 60 -6.99 -8.32 -3.88
CA ALA A 60 -7.48 -7.93 -5.21
C ALA A 60 -8.24 -9.07 -5.91
N ALA A 61 -7.79 -10.31 -5.71
CA ALA A 61 -8.50 -11.52 -6.07
C ALA A 61 -8.43 -12.51 -4.90
N PRO A 62 -9.53 -13.21 -4.55
CA PRO A 62 -9.50 -14.19 -3.47
C PRO A 62 -8.42 -15.25 -3.68
N ALA A 63 -7.58 -15.47 -2.68
CA ALA A 63 -6.64 -16.58 -2.73
C ALA A 63 -7.42 -17.91 -2.62
N SER A 64 -7.01 -18.92 -3.38
CA SER A 64 -7.69 -20.22 -3.37
C SER A 64 -7.59 -20.91 -2.01
N THR A 65 -6.49 -20.70 -1.30
CA THR A 65 -6.23 -21.24 0.04
C THR A 65 -5.31 -20.32 0.84
N MET A 66 -5.39 -20.38 2.16
CA MET A 66 -4.43 -19.84 3.12
C MET A 66 -4.07 -20.93 4.13
N ASN A 67 -2.80 -21.09 4.45
CA ASN A 67 -2.39 -21.99 5.53
C ASN A 67 -2.33 -21.23 6.84
N VAL A 68 -3.08 -21.68 7.84
CA VAL A 68 -3.11 -21.07 9.18
C VAL A 68 -2.47 -22.00 10.20
N LEU A 69 -1.54 -21.49 10.98
CA LEU A 69 -0.87 -22.24 12.05
C LEU A 69 -1.77 -22.31 13.28
N ILE A 70 -2.40 -23.45 13.50
CA ILE A 70 -3.28 -23.70 14.65
C ILE A 70 -2.67 -24.81 15.50
N ALA A 71 -2.32 -24.49 16.75
CA ALA A 71 -1.73 -25.45 17.70
C ALA A 71 -0.51 -26.22 17.14
N GLY A 72 0.32 -25.54 16.33
CA GLY A 72 1.53 -26.13 15.72
C GLY A 72 1.28 -26.90 14.41
N VAL A 73 0.04 -26.94 13.91
CA VAL A 73 -0.33 -27.62 12.66
C VAL A 73 -0.79 -26.60 11.62
N GLN A 74 -0.32 -26.76 10.38
CA GLN A 74 -0.78 -25.96 9.25
C GLN A 74 -2.12 -26.47 8.74
N VAL A 75 -3.15 -25.64 8.86
CA VAL A 75 -4.51 -25.95 8.40
C VAL A 75 -4.79 -25.14 7.12
N PRO A 76 -5.01 -25.80 5.96
CA PRO A 76 -5.40 -25.10 4.74
C PRO A 76 -6.85 -24.66 4.81
N ILE A 77 -7.10 -23.37 4.62
CA ILE A 77 -8.43 -22.76 4.64
C ILE A 77 -8.76 -22.22 3.24
N PRO A 78 -9.85 -22.68 2.60
CA PRO A 78 -10.16 -22.32 1.22
C PRO A 78 -10.81 -20.93 1.10
N ASN A 79 -10.71 -20.36 -0.11
CA ASN A 79 -11.39 -19.13 -0.55
C ASN A 79 -11.18 -17.95 0.42
N VAL A 80 -10.08 -17.24 0.25
CA VAL A 80 -9.63 -16.18 1.16
C VAL A 80 -9.74 -14.83 0.46
N PRO A 81 -10.90 -14.13 0.59
CA PRO A 81 -11.08 -12.82 -0.03
C PRO A 81 -10.38 -11.70 0.77
N ALA A 82 -10.19 -11.91 2.06
CA ALA A 82 -9.50 -11.00 2.95
C ALA A 82 -8.83 -11.78 4.10
N ILE A 83 -7.84 -11.16 4.74
CA ILE A 83 -7.13 -11.71 5.90
C ILE A 83 -7.23 -10.73 7.05
N LEU A 84 -7.43 -11.23 8.27
CA LEU A 84 -7.65 -10.45 9.47
C LEU A 84 -6.75 -10.93 10.63
N ILE A 85 -6.22 -9.97 11.39
CA ILE A 85 -5.62 -10.13 12.71
C ILE A 85 -6.45 -9.30 13.68
N ASN A 86 -7.24 -9.94 14.54
CA ASN A 86 -8.19 -9.25 15.43
C ASN A 86 -8.23 -9.81 16.86
N SER A 87 -7.31 -10.71 17.21
CA SER A 87 -7.28 -11.34 18.53
C SER A 87 -5.84 -11.60 18.97
N VAL A 88 -5.61 -11.52 20.27
CA VAL A 88 -4.37 -11.96 20.92
C VAL A 88 -4.30 -13.49 21.08
N SER A 89 -5.42 -14.19 20.91
CA SER A 89 -5.52 -15.64 21.18
C SER A 89 -5.63 -16.50 19.92
N ALA A 90 -5.73 -15.88 18.74
CA ALA A 90 -5.93 -16.59 17.48
C ALA A 90 -4.97 -16.04 16.42
N PRO A 91 -4.42 -16.91 15.56
CA PRO A 91 -3.56 -16.51 14.45
C PRO A 91 -4.34 -15.68 13.44
N ALA A 92 -3.61 -15.08 12.49
CA ALA A 92 -4.25 -14.43 11.34
C ALA A 92 -5.14 -15.43 10.57
N LEU A 93 -6.35 -14.99 10.22
CA LEU A 93 -7.38 -15.85 9.65
C LEU A 93 -8.13 -15.19 8.48
N PRO A 94 -8.77 -15.98 7.60
CA PRO A 94 -9.60 -15.42 6.53
C PRO A 94 -10.84 -14.67 7.05
N GLN A 95 -11.13 -13.53 6.43
CA GLN A 95 -12.37 -12.79 6.65
C GLN A 95 -13.27 -12.89 5.41
N TRP A 96 -14.08 -13.94 5.36
CA TRP A 96 -14.98 -14.19 4.22
C TRP A 96 -16.01 -13.09 3.96
N GLY A 97 -16.46 -12.42 5.03
CA GLY A 97 -17.47 -11.36 4.96
C GLY A 97 -16.91 -9.97 4.80
N SER A 98 -15.65 -9.79 4.38
CA SER A 98 -15.03 -8.46 4.33
C SER A 98 -15.80 -7.49 3.43
N ASN A 99 -16.21 -7.94 2.24
CA ASN A 99 -16.93 -7.09 1.26
C ASN A 99 -16.25 -5.73 1.02
N GLY A 100 -14.92 -5.68 1.04
CA GLY A 100 -14.16 -4.43 0.88
C GLY A 100 -14.02 -3.60 2.16
N SER A 101 -14.22 -4.18 3.35
CA SER A 101 -14.18 -3.44 4.62
C SER A 101 -12.83 -2.80 4.97
N HIS A 102 -11.76 -3.18 4.27
CA HIS A 102 -10.42 -2.62 4.39
C HIS A 102 -10.05 -1.71 3.22
N THR A 103 -11.03 -1.35 2.39
CA THR A 103 -10.85 -0.57 1.17
C THR A 103 -11.67 0.72 1.24
N LEU A 104 -11.01 1.86 1.06
CA LEU A 104 -11.66 3.16 0.93
C LEU A 104 -12.38 3.27 -0.42
N PRO A 105 -13.42 4.13 -0.53
CA PRO A 105 -13.95 4.53 -1.83
C PRO A 105 -12.85 5.09 -2.73
N GLY A 106 -12.63 4.45 -3.89
CA GLY A 106 -11.54 4.81 -4.81
C GLY A 106 -10.23 4.04 -4.62
N GLY A 107 -10.17 3.13 -3.64
CA GLY A 107 -8.97 2.35 -3.30
C GLY A 107 -8.12 3.03 -2.23
N ASN A 108 -7.20 2.27 -1.64
CA ASN A 108 -6.32 2.80 -0.61
C ASN A 108 -5.08 3.48 -1.20
N PRO A 109 -4.53 4.51 -0.54
CA PRO A 109 -3.30 5.16 -0.98
C PRO A 109 -2.09 4.22 -0.85
N GLY A 110 -1.22 4.23 -1.85
CA GLY A 110 0.04 3.48 -1.80
C GLY A 110 1.02 4.06 -0.79
N LEU A 111 1.73 3.20 -0.06
CA LEU A 111 2.76 3.68 0.87
C LEU A 111 3.96 4.27 0.13
N PRO A 112 4.60 5.32 0.68
CA PRO A 112 5.88 5.80 0.16
C PRO A 112 6.92 4.70 0.33
N ARG A 113 7.79 4.58 -0.69
CA ARG A 113 8.93 3.66 -0.62
C ARG A 113 9.86 4.11 0.49
N VAL A 114 10.33 3.17 1.30
CA VAL A 114 11.33 3.44 2.33
C VAL A 114 12.69 3.68 1.65
N ASP A 115 13.37 4.75 2.07
CA ASP A 115 14.75 5.00 1.73
C ASP A 115 15.63 3.97 2.44
N ALA A 116 16.08 2.97 1.68
CA ALA A 116 16.87 1.88 2.21
C ALA A 116 18.27 2.37 2.63
N ALA A 117 18.57 2.30 3.92
CA ALA A 117 19.92 2.45 4.45
C ALA A 117 20.72 1.14 4.30
N ASN A 118 20.03 0.00 4.22
CA ASN A 118 20.58 -1.33 4.01
C ASN A 118 19.77 -2.11 2.96
N ILE A 119 20.42 -3.03 2.24
CA ILE A 119 19.74 -3.92 1.27
C ILE A 119 18.66 -4.83 1.90
N HIS A 120 18.68 -5.00 3.22
CA HIS A 120 17.70 -5.77 3.97
C HIS A 120 16.51 -4.95 4.47
N ASP A 121 16.52 -3.64 4.25
CA ASP A 121 15.41 -2.78 4.66
C ASP A 121 14.14 -3.11 3.85
N PRO A 122 12.95 -3.04 4.48
CA PRO A 122 11.70 -3.23 3.77
C PRO A 122 11.55 -2.18 2.66
N GLN A 123 10.88 -2.57 1.58
CA GLN A 123 10.57 -1.64 0.48
C GLN A 123 9.50 -0.63 0.90
N TYR A 124 8.54 -1.08 1.70
CA TYR A 124 7.44 -0.28 2.25
C TYR A 124 7.21 -0.72 3.68
N SER A 125 6.90 0.20 4.58
CA SER A 125 6.57 -0.13 5.96
C SER A 125 5.59 0.89 6.54
N LEU A 126 4.65 0.40 7.32
CA LEU A 126 3.71 1.19 8.10
C LEU A 126 3.63 0.59 9.50
N THR A 127 3.71 1.45 10.52
CA THR A 127 3.40 1.09 11.90
C THR A 127 2.28 1.97 12.41
N TYR A 128 1.22 1.38 12.94
CA TYR A 128 0.06 2.09 13.47
C TYR A 128 -0.60 1.26 14.57
N ALA A 129 -1.00 1.88 15.68
CA ALA A 129 -1.70 1.22 16.80
C ALA A 129 -1.05 -0.11 17.29
N GLY A 130 0.29 -0.20 17.27
CA GLY A 130 1.03 -1.40 17.68
C GLY A 130 1.08 -2.53 16.64
N ALA A 131 0.44 -2.35 15.48
CA ALA A 131 0.58 -3.23 14.33
C ALA A 131 1.64 -2.70 13.35
N THR A 132 2.28 -3.62 12.63
CA THR A 132 3.25 -3.32 11.58
C THR A 132 2.92 -4.09 10.32
N CYS A 133 2.83 -3.40 9.19
CA CYS A 133 2.68 -3.98 7.87
C CYS A 133 3.78 -3.50 6.94
N GLN A 134 4.35 -4.40 6.14
CA GLN A 134 5.49 -4.10 5.29
C GLN A 134 5.54 -4.98 4.04
N ILE A 135 6.17 -4.46 3.00
CA ILE A 135 6.73 -5.28 1.93
C ILE A 135 8.22 -5.43 2.24
N THR A 136 8.64 -6.66 2.50
CA THR A 136 10.05 -6.96 2.81
C THR A 136 10.98 -6.63 1.64
N PHE A 137 12.29 -6.61 1.87
CA PHE A 137 13.28 -6.37 0.81
C PHE A 137 13.18 -7.35 -0.37
N LYS A 138 12.62 -8.55 -0.15
CA LYS A 138 12.37 -9.57 -1.18
C LYS A 138 10.97 -9.50 -1.80
N GLY A 139 10.19 -8.45 -1.51
CA GLY A 139 8.87 -8.23 -2.10
C GLY A 139 7.71 -8.97 -1.43
N ALA A 140 7.93 -9.62 -0.28
CA ALA A 140 6.85 -10.32 0.43
C ALA A 140 6.04 -9.37 1.31
N ALA A 141 4.72 -9.43 1.22
CA ALA A 141 3.81 -8.74 2.12
C ALA A 141 3.76 -9.45 3.47
N VAL A 142 3.95 -8.69 4.54
CA VAL A 142 3.93 -9.19 5.93
C VAL A 142 3.22 -8.18 6.80
N CYS A 143 2.28 -8.66 7.62
CA CYS A 143 1.70 -7.87 8.69
C CYS A 143 1.78 -8.64 10.01
N THR A 144 2.04 -7.90 11.09
CA THR A 144 2.08 -8.43 12.45
C THR A 144 1.32 -7.52 13.39
N SER A 145 0.49 -8.10 14.25
CA SER A 145 -0.20 -7.41 15.33
C SER A 145 -0.63 -8.40 16.39
N MET A 146 -0.82 -7.96 17.63
CA MET A 146 -1.36 -8.78 18.72
C MET A 146 -0.60 -10.10 18.98
N GLY A 147 0.68 -10.18 18.59
CA GLY A 147 1.50 -11.40 18.70
C GLY A 147 1.36 -12.39 17.54
N HIS A 148 0.51 -12.08 16.56
CA HIS A 148 0.19 -12.91 15.39
C HIS A 148 0.59 -12.19 14.11
N GLY A 149 0.55 -12.90 12.98
CA GLY A 149 0.85 -12.29 11.71
C GLY A 149 0.39 -13.10 10.51
N PHE A 150 0.44 -12.46 9.36
CA PHE A 150 0.38 -13.17 8.09
C PHE A 150 1.52 -12.74 7.20
N SER A 151 1.87 -13.61 6.27
CA SER A 151 2.79 -13.30 5.18
C SER A 151 2.32 -13.92 3.89
N GLN A 152 2.65 -13.30 2.77
CA GLN A 152 2.50 -13.91 1.46
C GLN A 152 3.84 -13.91 0.72
N TRP A 153 4.30 -15.12 0.43
CA TRP A 153 5.40 -15.41 -0.48
C TRP A 153 4.83 -16.23 -1.65
N GLY A 154 4.71 -15.62 -2.83
CA GLY A 154 4.06 -16.27 -3.98
C GLY A 154 2.52 -16.30 -3.84
N PRO A 155 1.82 -17.26 -4.44
CA PRO A 155 0.36 -17.17 -4.59
C PRO A 155 -0.45 -17.53 -3.33
N VAL A 156 0.15 -18.16 -2.33
CA VAL A 156 -0.55 -18.69 -1.14
C VAL A 156 -0.18 -17.86 0.09
N PRO A 157 -1.15 -17.23 0.78
CA PRO A 157 -0.94 -16.60 2.07
C PRO A 157 -0.74 -17.61 3.21
N PHE A 158 -0.04 -17.19 4.25
CA PHE A 158 0.21 -17.94 5.48
C PHE A 158 -0.13 -17.08 6.69
N GLY A 159 -0.93 -17.58 7.63
CA GLY A 159 -1.21 -16.96 8.92
C GLY A 159 -0.58 -17.74 10.06
N TYR A 160 -0.12 -17.03 11.09
CA TYR A 160 0.52 -17.59 12.27
C TYR A 160 0.21 -16.78 13.52
#